data_AF-A0A971KUG2-F1
#
_entry.id   AF-A0A971KUG2-F1
#
_cell.length_a   1.000
_cell.length_b   1.000
_cell.length_c   1.000
_cell.angle_alpha   90.00
_cell.angle_beta   90.00
_cell.angle_gamma   90.00
#
_symmetry.space_group_name_H-M   'P 1'
#
loop_
_entity.id
_entity.type
_entity.pdbx_description
1 polymer ?
#
loop_
_entity_poly.entity_id
_entity_poly.type
_entity_poly.pdbx_seq_one_letter_code
_entity_poly.pdbx_strand_id
1 'polypeptide(L)'
;MQFFVDTANLDEIRHAIELGLIDGVTTNPSLMAKEKTDWKAVAQHICTLVPGPVSVEVMATKAQGMVEEARELIGFGPNVVIKVPMSEEGLKATKILHSMDIDTNVTLIFSSSQALLAAKAGATYVSPFVGRLDDIGQDGIALV
;
A
#
# COMPACT_ATOMS: atom_id res chain seq x y z
N MET A 1 6.83 -16.91 1.99
CA MET A 1 6.77 -15.61 2.68
C MET A 1 7.49 -14.63 1.78
N GLN A 2 6.84 -13.52 1.42
CA GLN A 2 7.45 -12.48 0.60
C GLN A 2 8.02 -11.38 1.50
N PHE A 3 9.08 -10.71 1.06
CA PHE A 3 9.72 -9.62 1.77
C PHE A 3 9.58 -8.31 0.99
N PHE A 4 8.88 -7.34 1.56
CA PHE A 4 8.72 -6.02 0.95
C PHE A 4 9.50 -5.01 1.81
N VAL A 5 10.14 -4.03 1.16
CA VAL A 5 10.76 -2.92 1.89
C VAL A 5 9.77 -1.74 1.99
N ASP A 6 9.66 -1.13 3.18
CA ASP A 6 8.79 0.01 3.43
C ASP A 6 9.59 1.33 3.38
N THR A 7 9.81 1.84 2.17
CA THR A 7 10.58 3.06 1.93
C THR A 7 10.18 3.73 0.61
N ALA A 8 10.43 5.03 0.50
CA ALA A 8 10.37 5.78 -0.77
C ALA A 8 11.78 6.16 -1.28
N ASN A 9 12.83 5.80 -0.55
CA ASN A 9 14.20 6.14 -0.90
C ASN A 9 14.73 5.19 -1.99
N LEU A 10 15.08 5.75 -3.15
CA LEU A 10 15.52 4.97 -4.30
C LEU A 10 16.85 4.24 -4.06
N ASP A 11 17.74 4.76 -3.24
CA ASP A 11 19.04 4.13 -2.97
C ASP A 11 18.87 2.92 -2.04
N GLU A 12 18.00 3.02 -1.03
CA GLU A 12 17.62 1.88 -0.19
C GLU A 12 16.96 0.77 -1.02
N ILE A 13 16.08 1.14 -1.96
CA ILE A 13 15.42 0.17 -2.85
C ILE A 13 16.44 -0.51 -3.77
N ARG A 14 17.35 0.26 -4.40
CA ARG A 14 18.42 -0.31 -5.23
C ARG A 14 19.30 -1.28 -4.45
N HIS A 15 19.69 -0.89 -3.24
CA HIS A 15 20.49 -1.75 -2.38
C HIS A 15 19.74 -3.04 -2.02
N ALA A 16 18.46 -2.95 -1.66
CA ALA A 16 17.64 -4.10 -1.33
C ALA A 16 17.43 -5.06 -2.53
N ILE A 17 17.33 -4.51 -3.75
CA ILE A 17 17.32 -5.28 -5.01
C ILE A 17 18.66 -5.97 -5.24
N GLU A 18 19.78 -5.28 -5.03
CA GLU A 18 21.13 -5.84 -5.19
C GLU A 18 21.38 -7.02 -4.25
N LEU A 19 20.85 -6.95 -3.02
CA LEU A 19 20.89 -8.06 -2.08
C LEU A 19 20.04 -9.28 -2.51
N GLY A 20 19.10 -9.09 -3.45
CA GLY A 20 18.21 -10.15 -3.94
C GLY A 20 17.19 -10.62 -2.90
N LEU A 21 16.86 -9.78 -1.91
CA LEU A 21 16.04 -10.16 -0.75
C LEU A 21 14.60 -9.64 -0.82
N ILE A 22 14.26 -8.76 -1.76
CA ILE A 22 12.93 -8.14 -1.82
C ILE A 22 12.09 -8.64 -2.98
N ASP A 23 10.80 -8.80 -2.72
CA ASP A 23 9.76 -9.18 -3.67
C ASP A 23 8.86 -8.00 -4.05
N GLY A 24 8.95 -6.87 -3.34
CA GLY A 24 8.10 -5.71 -3.55
C GLY A 24 8.47 -4.51 -2.67
N VAL A 25 7.71 -3.42 -2.82
CA VAL A 25 7.88 -2.19 -2.04
C VAL A 25 6.53 -1.72 -1.53
N THR A 26 6.49 -1.25 -0.28
CA THR A 26 5.36 -0.46 0.21
C THR A 26 5.78 0.99 0.42
N THR A 27 4.90 1.90 0.04
CA THR A 27 5.08 3.33 0.30
C THR A 27 3.90 3.86 1.10
N ASN A 28 4.02 5.08 1.59
CA ASN A 28 2.93 5.84 2.19
C ASN A 28 3.23 7.34 2.06
N PRO A 29 2.24 8.22 2.28
CA PRO A 29 2.42 9.66 2.11
C PRO A 29 3.53 10.25 2.98
N SER A 30 3.74 9.71 4.19
CA SER A 30 4.79 10.17 5.10
C SER A 30 6.20 9.82 4.62
N LEU A 31 6.39 8.66 3.98
CA LEU A 31 7.66 8.28 3.35
C LEU A 31 7.92 9.17 2.12
N MET A 32 6.93 9.33 1.25
CA MET A 32 7.03 10.18 0.06
C MET A 32 7.38 11.63 0.39
N ALA A 33 6.81 12.17 1.48
CA ALA A 33 7.08 13.54 1.92
C ALA A 33 8.55 13.78 2.33
N LYS A 34 9.32 12.72 2.67
CA LYS A 34 10.73 12.84 3.04
C LYS A 34 11.64 13.06 1.83
N GLU A 35 11.23 12.62 0.64
CA GLU A 35 12.03 12.69 -0.59
C GLU A 35 12.09 14.12 -1.20
N LYS A 36 11.34 15.09 -0.63
CA LYS A 36 11.35 16.54 -0.98
C LYS A 36 11.23 16.84 -2.49
N THR A 37 10.64 15.93 -3.24
CA THR A 37 10.46 15.98 -4.70
C THR A 37 9.00 15.69 -5.04
N ASP A 38 8.64 15.76 -6.32
CA ASP A 38 7.31 15.33 -6.76
C ASP A 38 7.12 13.83 -6.47
N TRP A 39 6.22 13.53 -5.54
CA TRP A 39 5.97 12.17 -5.10
C TRP A 39 5.47 11.26 -6.22
N LYS A 40 4.76 11.81 -7.22
CA LYS A 40 4.29 11.01 -8.37
C LYS A 40 5.47 10.54 -9.22
N ALA A 41 6.43 11.42 -9.46
CA ALA A 41 7.66 11.08 -10.16
C ALA A 41 8.47 10.01 -9.39
N VAL A 42 8.57 10.13 -8.05
CA VAL A 42 9.21 9.12 -7.20
C VAL A 42 8.48 7.78 -7.29
N ALA A 43 7.15 7.78 -7.11
CA ALA A 43 6.33 6.57 -7.20
C ALA A 43 6.50 5.86 -8.56
N GLN A 44 6.46 6.62 -9.66
CA GLN A 44 6.66 6.08 -11.00
C GLN A 44 8.06 5.48 -11.19
N HIS A 45 9.10 6.11 -10.62
CA HIS A 45 10.47 5.59 -10.66
C HIS A 45 10.58 4.29 -9.85
N ILE A 46 9.95 4.21 -8.67
CA ILE A 46 9.89 2.97 -7.87
C ILE A 46 9.22 1.85 -8.66
N CYS A 47 8.06 2.13 -9.29
CA CYS A 47 7.35 1.14 -10.10
C CYS A 47 8.18 0.64 -11.30
N THR A 48 8.99 1.52 -11.89
CA THR A 48 9.92 1.17 -12.98
C THR A 48 11.10 0.33 -12.49
N LEU A 49 11.60 0.62 -11.29
CA LEU A 49 12.78 -0.03 -10.71
C LEU A 49 12.48 -1.43 -10.16
N VAL A 50 11.30 -1.63 -9.57
CA VAL A 50 10.92 -2.83 -8.83
C VAL A 50 10.08 -3.75 -9.74
N PRO A 51 10.51 -4.99 -10.02
CA PRO A 51 9.71 -5.90 -10.86
C PRO A 51 8.42 -6.41 -10.18
N GLY A 52 8.43 -6.49 -8.85
CA GLY A 52 7.30 -6.98 -8.05
C GLY A 52 6.34 -5.88 -7.59
N PRO A 53 5.35 -6.22 -6.74
CA PRO A 53 4.28 -5.31 -6.34
C PRO A 53 4.80 -4.04 -5.65
N VAL A 54 4.23 -2.89 -6.02
CA VAL A 54 4.51 -1.59 -5.40
C VAL A 54 3.21 -0.98 -4.87
N SER A 55 3.07 -0.90 -3.55
CA SER A 55 1.91 -0.26 -2.92
C SER A 55 2.04 1.27 -2.94
N VAL A 56 1.13 1.95 -3.64
CA VAL A 56 1.04 3.42 -3.73
C VAL A 56 -0.30 3.89 -3.19
N GLU A 57 -0.28 4.86 -2.26
CA GLU A 57 -1.46 5.26 -1.48
C GLU A 57 -2.25 6.39 -2.13
N VAL A 58 -3.58 6.25 -2.14
CA VAL A 58 -4.52 7.33 -2.51
C VAL A 58 -4.62 8.36 -1.39
N MET A 59 -4.87 9.62 -1.75
CA MET A 59 -5.00 10.76 -0.84
C MET A 59 -6.46 11.18 -0.63
N ALA A 60 -7.34 10.90 -1.59
CA ALA A 60 -8.77 11.17 -1.47
C ALA A 60 -9.40 10.42 -0.29
N THR A 61 -10.43 11.03 0.31
CA THR A 61 -11.14 10.48 1.48
C THR A 61 -12.53 9.93 1.16
N LYS A 62 -12.98 10.09 -0.08
CA LYS A 62 -14.27 9.61 -0.60
C LYS A 62 -14.04 8.54 -1.66
N ALA A 63 -14.92 7.54 -1.71
CA ALA A 63 -14.72 6.36 -2.53
C ALA A 63 -14.51 6.70 -4.01
N GLN A 64 -15.31 7.62 -4.54
CA GLN A 64 -15.21 8.06 -5.94
C GLN A 64 -13.86 8.73 -6.24
N GLY A 65 -13.40 9.61 -5.35
CA GLY A 65 -12.09 10.27 -5.49
C GLY A 65 -10.93 9.26 -5.40
N MET A 66 -11.02 8.29 -4.50
CA MET A 66 -10.00 7.22 -4.40
C MET A 66 -9.93 6.40 -5.69
N VAL A 67 -11.08 6.10 -6.31
CA VAL A 67 -11.14 5.35 -7.59
C VAL A 67 -10.58 6.19 -8.74
N GLU A 68 -10.83 7.50 -8.77
CA GLU A 68 -10.27 8.41 -9.77
C GLU A 68 -8.74 8.53 -9.65
N GLU A 69 -8.22 8.70 -8.44
CA GLU A 69 -6.78 8.70 -8.18
C GLU A 69 -6.16 7.35 -8.53
N ALA A 70 -6.80 6.24 -8.15
CA ALA A 70 -6.34 4.90 -8.47
C ALA A 70 -6.16 4.68 -9.99
N ARG A 71 -7.08 5.19 -10.82
CA ARG A 71 -6.98 5.10 -12.29
C ARG A 71 -5.78 5.85 -12.85
N GLU A 72 -5.38 6.95 -12.22
CA GLU A 72 -4.15 7.64 -12.58
C GLU A 72 -2.92 6.81 -12.16
N LEU A 73 -2.93 6.31 -10.93
CA LEU A 73 -1.79 5.62 -10.32
C LEU A 73 -1.44 4.28 -10.99
N ILE A 74 -2.43 3.51 -11.45
CA ILE A 74 -2.17 2.27 -12.21
C ILE A 74 -1.40 2.53 -13.52
N GLY A 75 -1.44 3.77 -14.03
CA GLY A 75 -0.63 4.17 -15.19
C GLY A 75 0.87 4.18 -14.93
N PHE A 76 1.32 4.09 -13.67
CA PHE A 76 2.74 4.09 -13.32
C PHE A 76 3.43 2.75 -13.59
N GLY A 77 2.67 1.66 -13.67
CA GLY A 77 3.22 0.34 -14.00
C GLY A 77 2.22 -0.80 -13.74
N PRO A 78 2.41 -1.97 -14.38
CA PRO A 78 1.53 -3.13 -14.21
C PRO A 78 1.63 -3.78 -12.82
N ASN A 79 2.64 -3.40 -12.04
CA ASN A 79 2.93 -3.88 -10.69
C ASN A 79 2.38 -2.97 -9.58
N VAL A 80 1.63 -1.92 -9.93
CA VAL A 80 1.02 -1.02 -8.95
C VAL A 80 -0.07 -1.73 -8.18
N VAL A 81 0.00 -1.62 -6.85
CA VAL A 81 -1.07 -2.02 -5.92
C VAL A 81 -1.61 -0.77 -5.25
N ILE A 82 -2.91 -0.53 -5.35
CA ILE A 82 -3.51 0.68 -4.79
C ILE A 82 -3.69 0.52 -3.28
N LYS A 83 -2.95 1.30 -2.51
CA LYS A 83 -3.04 1.30 -1.05
C LYS A 83 -4.20 2.19 -0.61
N VAL A 84 -5.14 1.61 0.12
CA VAL A 84 -6.40 2.27 0.52
C VAL A 84 -6.53 2.23 2.04
N PRO A 85 -6.81 3.35 2.73
CA PRO A 85 -6.97 3.34 4.18
C PRO A 85 -8.26 2.62 4.59
N MET A 86 -8.17 1.80 5.66
CA MET A 86 -9.32 1.18 6.31
C MET A 86 -10.33 2.25 6.77
N SER A 87 -11.46 2.34 6.07
CA SER A 87 -12.57 3.24 6.35
C SER A 87 -13.81 2.78 5.58
N GLU A 88 -15.00 3.29 5.89
CA GLU A 88 -16.21 2.94 5.13
C GLU A 88 -16.08 3.29 3.63
N GLU A 89 -15.55 4.49 3.34
CA GLU A 89 -15.31 4.93 1.96
C GLU A 89 -14.18 4.13 1.30
N GLY A 90 -13.15 3.76 2.06
CA GLY A 90 -12.07 2.89 1.60
C GLY A 90 -12.55 1.49 1.24
N LEU A 91 -13.46 0.90 2.02
CA LEU A 91 -14.07 -0.40 1.71
C LEU A 91 -14.95 -0.33 0.46
N LYS A 92 -15.70 0.77 0.28
CA LYS A 92 -16.46 1.01 -0.97
C LYS A 92 -15.52 1.13 -2.18
N ALA A 93 -14.43 1.90 -2.06
CA ALA A 93 -13.42 2.03 -3.10
C ALA A 93 -12.76 0.69 -3.43
N THR A 94 -12.37 -0.08 -2.40
CA THR A 94 -11.78 -1.42 -2.54
C THR A 94 -12.68 -2.34 -3.35
N LYS A 95 -13.99 -2.38 -3.03
CA LYS A 95 -14.96 -3.17 -3.78
C LYS A 95 -15.07 -2.75 -5.26
N ILE A 96 -15.06 -1.45 -5.54
CA ILE A 96 -15.11 -0.93 -6.92
C ILE A 96 -13.83 -1.32 -7.68
N LEU A 97 -12.66 -1.09 -7.08
CA LEU A 97 -11.37 -1.43 -7.68
C LEU A 97 -11.22 -2.93 -7.93
N HIS A 98 -11.67 -3.76 -6.99
CA HIS A 98 -11.72 -5.21 -7.17
C HIS A 98 -12.58 -5.62 -8.38
N SER A 99 -13.74 -4.99 -8.57
CA SER A 99 -14.58 -5.26 -9.75
C SER A 99 -13.98 -4.79 -11.08
N MET A 100 -12.90 -4.02 -11.04
CA MET A 100 -12.12 -3.56 -12.18
C MET A 100 -10.81 -4.35 -12.36
N ASP A 101 -10.62 -5.45 -11.61
CA ASP A 101 -9.39 -6.23 -11.56
C ASP A 101 -8.15 -5.38 -11.20
N ILE A 102 -8.32 -4.37 -10.35
CA ILE A 102 -7.23 -3.53 -9.83
C ILE A 102 -6.85 -4.03 -8.43
N ASP A 103 -5.58 -4.40 -8.27
CA ASP A 103 -5.05 -4.87 -6.99
C ASP A 103 -5.05 -3.78 -5.92
N THR A 104 -5.43 -4.16 -4.71
CA THR A 104 -5.54 -3.24 -3.57
C THR A 104 -4.85 -3.76 -2.32
N ASN A 105 -4.25 -2.85 -1.55
CA ASN A 105 -3.69 -3.11 -0.23
C ASN A 105 -4.41 -2.25 0.81
N VAL A 106 -5.28 -2.85 1.61
CA VAL A 106 -6.00 -2.10 2.65
C VAL A 106 -5.10 -1.92 3.88
N THR A 107 -4.75 -0.67 4.16
CA THR A 107 -3.79 -0.27 5.21
C THR A 107 -4.50 0.23 6.47
N LEU A 108 -3.72 0.52 7.53
CA LEU A 108 -4.21 1.01 8.83
C LEU A 108 -5.19 0.05 9.50
N ILE A 109 -4.87 -1.25 9.46
CA ILE A 109 -5.65 -2.30 10.13
C ILE A 109 -5.08 -2.54 11.52
N PHE A 110 -5.94 -2.54 12.53
CA PHE A 110 -5.60 -2.67 13.95
C PHE A 110 -6.45 -3.74 14.65
N SER A 111 -7.28 -4.48 13.91
CA SER A 111 -8.12 -5.56 14.44
C SER A 111 -8.43 -6.61 13.37
N SER A 112 -8.72 -7.83 13.81
CA SER A 112 -9.09 -8.94 12.92
C SER A 112 -10.42 -8.68 12.21
N SER A 113 -11.35 -7.99 12.86
CA SER A 113 -12.62 -7.55 12.25
C SER A 113 -12.40 -6.61 11.07
N GLN A 114 -11.46 -5.66 11.19
CA GLN A 114 -11.08 -4.78 10.09
C GLN A 114 -10.46 -5.59 8.93
N ALA A 115 -9.54 -6.51 9.22
CA ALA A 115 -8.96 -7.39 8.21
C ALA A 115 -10.02 -8.22 7.47
N LEU A 116 -10.98 -8.79 8.20
CA LEU A 116 -12.08 -9.56 7.62
C LEU A 116 -12.97 -8.70 6.71
N LEU A 117 -13.27 -7.45 7.10
CA LEU A 117 -14.05 -6.53 6.27
C LEU A 117 -13.31 -6.16 4.98
N ALA A 118 -12.01 -5.88 5.05
CA ALA A 118 -11.19 -5.63 3.87
C ALA A 118 -11.15 -6.84 2.92
N ALA A 119 -10.95 -8.04 3.47
CA ALA A 119 -10.97 -9.28 2.68
C ALA A 119 -12.33 -9.49 2.00
N LYS A 120 -13.45 -9.26 2.72
CA LYS A 120 -14.80 -9.34 2.12
C LYS A 120 -15.07 -8.27 1.06
N ALA A 121 -14.40 -7.13 1.12
CA ALA A 121 -14.48 -6.09 0.10
C ALA A 121 -13.69 -6.44 -1.17
N GLY A 122 -12.86 -7.49 -1.16
CA GLY A 122 -12.05 -7.91 -2.31
C GLY A 122 -10.62 -7.38 -2.30
N ALA A 123 -10.08 -7.02 -1.13
CA ALA A 123 -8.69 -6.60 -1.01
C ALA A 123 -7.71 -7.71 -1.44
N THR A 124 -6.70 -7.37 -2.24
CA THR A 124 -5.60 -8.28 -2.60
C THR A 124 -4.68 -8.51 -1.40
N TYR A 125 -4.40 -7.43 -0.65
CA TYR A 125 -3.60 -7.43 0.57
C TYR A 125 -4.30 -6.69 1.71
N VAL A 126 -4.00 -7.09 2.94
CA VAL A 126 -4.37 -6.39 4.17
C VAL A 126 -3.09 -6.12 4.96
N SER A 127 -2.94 -4.91 5.49
CA SER A 127 -1.74 -4.50 6.23
C SER A 127 -2.07 -4.16 7.68
N PRO A 128 -2.02 -5.13 8.61
CA PRO A 128 -2.05 -4.91 10.05
C PRO A 128 -0.82 -4.15 10.55
N PHE A 129 -1.00 -3.18 11.43
CA PHE A 129 0.09 -2.34 11.95
C PHE A 129 0.55 -2.82 13.34
N VAL A 130 1.30 -3.92 13.36
CA VAL A 130 1.84 -4.58 14.57
C VAL A 130 2.55 -3.59 15.49
N GLY A 131 3.60 -2.91 15.00
CA GLY A 131 4.42 -2.03 15.84
C GLY A 131 3.64 -0.87 16.47
N ARG A 132 2.58 -0.38 15.81
CA ARG A 132 1.72 0.67 16.39
C ARG A 132 0.80 0.16 17.49
N LEU A 133 0.46 -1.13 17.49
CA LEU A 133 -0.23 -1.76 18.62
C LEU A 133 0.73 -1.97 19.79
N ASP A 134 1.95 -2.39 19.50
CA ASP A 134 3.02 -2.53 20.51
C ASP A 134 3.30 -1.17 21.20
N ASP A 135 3.36 -0.08 20.44
CA ASP A 135 3.55 1.28 20.94
C ASP A 135 2.49 1.73 21.97
N ILE A 136 1.29 1.14 21.93
CA ILE A 136 0.20 1.42 22.87
C ILE A 136 0.00 0.32 23.92
N GLY A 137 0.96 -0.60 24.05
CA GLY A 137 0.98 -1.65 25.06
C GLY A 137 0.09 -2.86 24.78
N GLN A 138 -0.28 -3.08 23.52
CA GLN A 138 -0.96 -4.31 23.08
C GLN A 138 0.04 -5.25 22.38
N ASP A 139 -0.19 -6.56 22.43
CA ASP A 139 0.60 -7.50 21.63
C ASP A 139 0.12 -7.44 20.17
N GLY A 140 0.83 -6.71 19.33
CA GLY A 140 0.52 -6.57 17.92
C GLY A 140 0.69 -7.87 17.14
N ILE A 141 1.57 -8.77 17.58
CA ILE A 141 1.80 -10.07 16.91
C ILE A 141 0.60 -10.99 17.11
N ALA A 142 -0.08 -10.91 18.25
CA ALA A 142 -1.31 -11.68 18.49
C ALA A 142 -2.47 -11.35 17.51
N LEU A 143 -2.38 -10.26 16.75
CA LEU A 143 -3.32 -9.92 15.68
C LEU A 143 -3.09 -10.73 14.38
N VAL A 144 -1.88 -11.24 14.16
CA VAL A 144 -1.42 -11.86 12.90
C VAL A 144 -1.41 -13.39 12.99
#